data_AF-A0A4R5FRF2-F1
#
_entry.id   AF-A0A4R5FRF2-F1
#
_cell.length_a   1.000
_cell.length_b   1.000
_cell.length_c   1.000
_cell.angle_alpha   90.00
_cell.angle_beta   90.00
_cell.angle_gamma   90.00
#
_symmetry.space_group_name_H-M   'P 1'
#
loop_
_entity.id
_entity.type
_entity.pdbx_description
1 polymer ?
#
loop_
_entity_poly.entity_id
_entity_poly.type
_entity_poly.pdbx_seq_one_letter_code
_entity_poly.pdbx_strand_id
1 'polypeptide(L)'
;MKQLLLFLFFTITASSQKTTIPFDSNALGETREITIGLPPSFEKNPNKKYPILILLDGDYLFDPFYGALNYGAYWDDLPEMIVVGISQNKNNERIDDSTYDEANGVPSGKGAKFFEFIGAELIPYIEKKYPVAPFRIIAGHDTTAGFLNFFLYKDNPIFNGYISLSPELAPEMENRIPEKLSNLKQPIFYYQSNGDGDIKKIQESIKKLDENIKLVINPALNYKFDNFKDASHYSLVLYSIPNALYQFFDAYKPISSTEYSEKIAVLQSGYVDYLTNKYAVLSKSLGLKIPIRVNDFKAIEAAILKNKAYPELDKLAEIANKNYPKSMLADYELGLMYEKMGDPKKAAKRYQSGSQLEEIGDLTKNMMMEKYDDMISQTPKK
;
A
#
# COMPACT_ATOMS: atom_id res chain seq x y z
N MET A 1 26.96 51.24 27.56
CA MET A 1 26.31 49.93 27.81
C MET A 1 26.46 49.09 26.55
N LYS A 2 27.29 48.04 26.56
CA LYS A 2 27.44 47.12 25.41
C LYS A 2 26.40 46.02 25.55
N GLN A 3 25.40 46.00 24.67
CA GLN A 3 24.45 44.89 24.59
C GLN A 3 25.14 43.70 23.94
N LEU A 4 25.29 42.62 24.70
CA LEU A 4 25.78 41.33 24.22
C LEU A 4 24.59 40.59 23.60
N LEU A 5 24.55 40.49 22.27
CA LEU A 5 23.57 39.65 21.56
C LEU A 5 23.99 38.19 21.69
N LEU A 6 23.24 37.41 22.46
CA LEU A 6 23.40 35.97 22.61
C LEU A 6 22.66 35.28 21.45
N PHE A 7 23.38 34.74 20.46
CA PHE A 7 22.80 33.89 19.43
C PHE A 7 22.61 32.48 20.00
N LEU A 8 21.36 32.11 20.28
CA LEU A 8 20.95 30.74 20.57
C LEU A 8 20.98 29.93 19.26
N PHE A 9 22.00 29.08 19.11
CA PHE A 9 22.01 28.05 18.08
C PHE A 9 21.02 26.96 18.47
N PHE A 10 19.84 26.96 17.84
CA PHE A 10 18.96 25.80 17.86
C PHE A 10 19.55 24.72 16.97
N THR A 11 20.02 23.63 17.57
CA THR A 11 20.40 22.43 16.83
C THR A 11 19.13 21.74 16.34
N ILE A 12 18.81 21.90 15.07
CA ILE A 12 17.80 21.08 14.41
C ILE A 12 18.42 19.71 14.18
N THR A 13 18.03 18.71 14.98
CA THR A 13 18.34 17.31 14.69
C THR A 13 17.52 16.88 13.48
N ALA A 14 18.13 16.88 12.29
CA ALA A 14 17.54 16.26 11.11
C ALA A 14 17.89 14.77 11.14
N SER A 15 16.89 13.91 11.36
CA SER A 15 17.08 12.47 11.19
C SER A 15 17.12 12.16 9.69
N SER A 16 18.10 11.35 9.28
CA SER A 16 18.13 10.85 7.91
C SER A 16 16.96 9.90 7.67
N GLN A 17 16.18 10.11 6.61
CA GLN A 17 15.11 9.18 6.19
C GLN A 17 15.67 7.84 5.70
N LYS A 18 16.92 7.82 5.24
CA LYS A 18 17.65 6.61 4.82
C LYS A 18 18.83 6.38 5.75
N THR A 19 18.90 5.23 6.41
CA THR A 19 20.01 4.87 7.30
C THR A 19 20.53 3.49 6.96
N THR A 20 21.84 3.37 6.76
CA THR A 20 22.53 2.09 6.59
C THR A 20 23.21 1.70 7.89
N ILE A 21 22.96 0.48 8.37
CA ILE A 21 23.48 -0.03 9.64
C ILE A 21 24.05 -1.44 9.49
N PRO A 22 25.06 -1.79 10.30
CA PRO A 22 25.43 -3.20 10.49
C PRO A 22 24.35 -3.93 11.28
N PHE A 23 24.15 -5.20 10.96
CA PHE A 23 23.24 -6.13 11.63
C PHE A 23 23.98 -7.44 11.90
N ASP A 24 24.19 -7.77 13.17
CA ASP A 24 24.82 -9.03 13.55
C ASP A 24 23.81 -10.19 13.50
N SER A 25 24.00 -11.14 12.58
CA SER A 25 23.11 -12.28 12.40
C SER A 25 23.68 -13.53 13.07
N ASN A 26 22.92 -14.16 13.97
CA ASN A 26 23.32 -15.42 14.57
C ASN A 26 23.12 -16.58 13.58
N ALA A 27 22.04 -16.56 12.80
CA ALA A 27 21.75 -17.57 11.80
C ALA A 27 22.87 -17.66 10.74
N LEU A 28 23.37 -16.52 10.26
CA LEU A 28 24.46 -16.48 9.30
C LEU A 28 25.84 -16.65 9.96
N GLY A 29 25.98 -16.19 11.22
CA GLY A 29 27.26 -16.16 11.93
C GLY A 29 28.18 -15.02 11.46
N GLU A 30 27.59 -13.97 10.88
CA GLU A 30 28.30 -12.81 10.32
C GLU A 30 27.45 -11.53 10.42
N THR A 31 28.10 -10.39 10.22
CA THR A 31 27.45 -9.08 10.18
C THR A 31 27.00 -8.74 8.76
N ARG A 32 25.75 -8.34 8.60
CA ARG A 32 25.15 -7.90 7.32
C ARG A 32 24.95 -6.40 7.32
N GLU A 33 25.04 -5.80 6.15
CA GLU A 33 24.70 -4.39 5.96
C GLU A 33 23.23 -4.28 5.52
N ILE A 34 22.41 -3.56 6.29
CA ILE A 34 21.01 -3.31 5.94
C ILE A 34 20.77 -1.81 5.82
N THR A 35 19.98 -1.42 4.81
CA THR A 35 19.55 -0.04 4.60
C THR A 35 18.06 0.09 4.90
N ILE A 36 17.71 1.03 5.76
CA ILE A 36 16.33 1.28 6.19
C ILE A 36 15.91 2.66 5.69
N GLY A 37 14.82 2.69 4.90
CA GLY A 37 14.13 3.88 4.42
C GLY A 37 12.84 4.09 5.19
N LEU A 38 12.70 5.23 5.83
CA LEU A 38 11.50 5.66 6.54
C LEU A 38 10.76 6.72 5.71
N PRO A 39 9.43 6.63 5.60
CA PRO A 39 8.67 7.57 4.79
C PRO A 39 8.68 8.98 5.42
N PRO A 40 8.48 10.05 4.62
CA PRO A 40 8.58 11.43 5.11
C PRO A 40 7.67 11.78 6.29
N SER A 41 6.50 11.14 6.41
CA SER A 41 5.58 11.40 7.53
C SER A 41 5.91 10.65 8.83
N PHE A 42 6.92 9.76 8.83
CA PHE A 42 7.22 8.86 9.93
C PHE A 42 7.35 9.56 11.29
N GLU A 43 8.15 10.63 11.35
CA GLU A 43 8.37 11.38 12.60
C GLU A 43 7.14 12.17 13.05
N LYS A 44 6.27 12.56 12.12
CA LYS A 44 5.08 13.36 12.39
C LYS A 44 3.90 12.53 12.91
N ASN A 45 3.92 11.21 12.63
CA ASN A 45 2.80 10.32 12.88
C ASN A 45 3.24 9.06 13.67
N PRO A 46 3.60 9.18 14.95
CA PRO A 46 4.16 8.07 15.73
C PRO A 46 3.20 6.89 15.91
N ASN A 47 1.89 7.11 15.74
CA ASN A 47 0.85 6.09 15.85
C ASN A 47 0.49 5.43 14.51
N LYS A 48 0.98 5.95 13.37
CA LYS A 48 0.71 5.37 12.06
C LYS A 48 1.53 4.09 11.90
N LYS A 49 0.88 3.04 11.40
CA LYS A 49 1.53 1.77 11.07
C LYS A 49 1.84 1.71 9.58
N TYR A 50 3.03 1.23 9.24
CA TYR A 50 3.54 1.21 7.86
C TYR A 50 3.74 -0.22 7.38
N PRO A 51 3.29 -0.58 6.16
CA PRO A 51 3.70 -1.82 5.52
C PRO A 51 5.22 -1.87 5.37
N ILE A 52 5.78 -3.07 5.30
CA ILE A 52 7.23 -3.26 5.11
C ILE A 52 7.51 -3.84 3.72
N LEU A 53 8.55 -3.32 3.08
CA LEU A 53 9.11 -3.86 1.85
C LEU A 53 10.54 -4.34 2.13
N ILE A 54 10.76 -5.64 2.11
CA ILE A 54 12.09 -6.24 2.17
C ILE A 54 12.62 -6.36 0.74
N LEU A 55 13.77 -5.75 0.48
CA LEU A 55 14.46 -5.82 -0.78
C LEU A 55 15.69 -6.72 -0.62
N LEU A 56 15.65 -7.86 -1.30
CA LEU A 56 16.88 -8.55 -1.68
C LEU A 56 17.60 -7.69 -2.72
N ASP A 57 18.91 -7.88 -2.91
CA ASP A 57 19.70 -7.01 -3.79
C ASP A 57 19.59 -5.51 -3.43
N GLY A 58 19.57 -5.21 -2.13
CA GLY A 58 19.34 -3.87 -1.59
C GLY A 58 20.35 -2.82 -2.07
N ASP A 59 21.52 -3.24 -2.54
CA ASP A 59 22.55 -2.36 -3.08
C ASP A 59 22.11 -1.57 -4.31
N TYR A 60 21.24 -2.16 -5.14
CA TYR A 60 20.77 -1.53 -6.38
C TYR A 60 19.25 -1.46 -6.52
N LEU A 61 18.49 -2.31 -5.80
CA LEU A 61 17.02 -2.22 -5.82
C LEU A 61 16.46 -1.17 -4.86
N PHE A 62 17.22 -0.77 -3.81
CA PHE A 62 16.69 0.13 -2.79
C PHE A 62 16.22 1.47 -3.34
N ASP A 63 17.08 2.22 -4.03
CA ASP A 63 16.75 3.58 -4.47
C ASP A 63 15.64 3.62 -5.54
N PRO A 64 15.60 2.71 -6.54
CA PRO A 64 14.46 2.61 -7.46
C PRO A 64 13.11 2.38 -6.77
N PHE A 65 13.03 1.42 -5.85
CA PHE A 65 11.79 1.15 -5.11
C PHE A 65 11.43 2.31 -4.18
N TYR A 66 12.41 2.82 -3.44
CA TYR A 66 12.21 3.92 -2.50
C TYR A 66 11.74 5.20 -3.21
N GLY A 67 12.31 5.52 -4.37
CA GLY A 67 11.90 6.63 -5.21
C GLY A 67 10.46 6.48 -5.73
N ALA A 68 10.10 5.31 -6.26
CA ALA A 68 8.76 5.05 -6.75
C ALA A 68 7.70 5.13 -5.63
N LEU A 69 8.00 4.56 -4.46
CA LEU A 69 7.13 4.63 -3.29
C LEU A 69 6.96 6.07 -2.79
N ASN A 70 8.04 6.84 -2.68
CA ASN A 70 7.96 8.24 -2.26
C ASN A 70 7.16 9.10 -3.25
N TYR A 71 7.34 8.87 -4.55
CA TYR A 71 6.57 9.56 -5.58
C TYR A 71 5.07 9.21 -5.50
N GLY A 72 4.73 7.92 -5.45
CA GLY A 72 3.34 7.49 -5.33
C GLY A 72 2.68 7.93 -4.03
N ALA A 73 3.42 7.94 -2.92
CA ALA A 73 2.93 8.42 -1.64
C ALA A 73 2.67 9.93 -1.63
N TYR A 74 3.48 10.74 -2.33
CA TYR A 74 3.25 12.18 -2.48
C TYR A 74 1.89 12.48 -3.12
N TRP A 75 1.43 11.64 -4.05
CA TRP A 75 0.16 11.77 -4.75
C TRP A 75 -1.00 10.98 -4.11
N ASP A 76 -0.80 10.41 -2.92
CA ASP A 76 -1.77 9.52 -2.25
C ASP A 76 -2.16 8.26 -3.04
N ASP A 77 -1.37 7.92 -4.06
CA ASP A 77 -1.58 6.79 -4.98
C ASP A 77 -1.04 5.46 -4.42
N LEU A 78 0.04 5.53 -3.65
CA LEU A 78 0.64 4.40 -2.94
C LEU A 78 0.72 4.72 -1.44
N PRO A 79 0.63 3.72 -0.55
CA PRO A 79 0.85 3.96 0.86
C PRO A 79 2.32 4.26 1.14
N GLU A 80 2.56 5.08 2.16
CA GLU A 80 3.88 5.18 2.76
C GLU A 80 4.30 3.83 3.37
N MET A 81 5.54 3.42 3.14
CA MET A 81 6.08 2.13 3.57
C MET A 81 7.46 2.30 4.21
N ILE A 82 7.81 1.36 5.09
CA ILE A 82 9.19 1.18 5.55
C ILE A 82 9.88 0.25 4.55
N VAL A 83 10.97 0.71 3.95
CA VAL A 83 11.75 -0.09 3.00
C VAL A 83 13.03 -0.57 3.68
N VAL A 84 13.33 -1.85 3.57
CA VAL A 84 14.52 -2.48 4.18
C VAL A 84 15.26 -3.23 3.09
N GLY A 85 16.40 -2.71 2.66
CA GLY A 85 17.29 -3.38 1.72
C GLY A 85 18.38 -4.17 2.43
N ILE A 86 18.59 -5.41 1.99
CA ILE A 86 19.71 -6.25 2.44
C ILE A 86 20.82 -6.11 1.40
N SER A 87 22.00 -5.63 1.81
CA SER A 87 23.18 -5.62 0.94
C SER A 87 23.66 -7.05 0.70
N GLN A 88 23.96 -7.38 -0.55
CA GLN A 88 24.42 -8.69 -1.01
C GLN A 88 25.55 -8.56 -2.06
N ASN A 89 26.18 -7.39 -2.16
CA ASN A 89 27.19 -7.08 -3.17
C ASN A 89 28.65 -7.38 -2.75
N LYS A 90 28.88 -7.97 -1.58
CA LYS A 90 30.20 -8.33 -1.06
C LYS A 90 30.35 -9.85 -0.97
N ASN A 91 31.58 -10.34 -0.90
CA ASN A 91 31.92 -11.72 -0.51
C ASN A 91 31.10 -12.86 -1.17
N ASN A 92 30.64 -12.67 -2.41
CA ASN A 92 29.74 -13.61 -3.12
C ASN A 92 28.39 -13.86 -2.40
N GLU A 93 27.98 -12.99 -1.48
CA GLU A 93 26.80 -13.14 -0.63
C GLU A 93 25.54 -13.40 -1.48
N ARG A 94 25.32 -12.62 -2.54
CA ARG A 94 24.16 -12.81 -3.44
C ARG A 94 23.96 -14.25 -3.91
N ILE A 95 25.04 -14.94 -4.29
CA ILE A 95 24.98 -16.32 -4.76
C ILE A 95 24.86 -17.28 -3.57
N ASP A 96 25.68 -17.09 -2.54
CA ASP A 96 25.70 -17.91 -1.33
C ASP A 96 24.34 -17.94 -0.61
N ASP A 97 23.70 -16.78 -0.48
CA ASP A 97 22.37 -16.58 0.11
C ASP A 97 21.25 -17.22 -0.69
N SER A 98 21.47 -17.43 -1.99
CA SER A 98 20.48 -17.96 -2.91
C SER A 98 20.66 -19.47 -3.14
N THR A 99 21.54 -20.12 -2.36
CA THR A 99 21.82 -21.56 -2.50
C THR A 99 20.63 -22.44 -2.14
N TYR A 100 20.41 -23.47 -2.96
CA TYR A 100 19.38 -24.50 -2.78
C TYR A 100 19.96 -25.89 -3.09
N ASP A 101 19.26 -26.93 -2.65
CA ASP A 101 19.59 -28.32 -2.98
C ASP A 101 18.98 -28.68 -4.34
N GLU A 102 19.82 -29.07 -5.30
CA GLU A 102 19.41 -29.41 -6.67
C GLU A 102 18.48 -30.62 -6.76
N ALA A 103 18.55 -31.55 -5.81
CA ALA A 103 17.74 -32.77 -5.84
C ALA A 103 16.28 -32.51 -5.48
N ASN A 104 16.03 -31.54 -4.58
CA ASN A 104 14.70 -31.27 -4.06
C ASN A 104 14.26 -29.82 -4.23
N GLY A 105 15.07 -28.90 -4.75
CA GLY A 105 14.72 -27.50 -5.02
C GLY A 105 14.25 -26.73 -3.78
N VAL A 106 14.91 -26.89 -2.64
CA VAL A 106 14.64 -26.11 -1.39
C VAL A 106 15.92 -25.43 -0.88
N PRO A 107 15.83 -24.35 -0.09
CA PRO A 107 17.00 -23.68 0.47
C PRO A 107 17.92 -24.67 1.20
N SER A 108 19.23 -24.56 0.98
CA SER A 108 20.24 -25.42 1.60
C SER A 108 21.45 -24.61 2.03
N GLY A 109 22.34 -25.17 2.84
CA GLY A 109 23.59 -24.51 3.23
C GLY A 109 23.40 -23.07 3.74
N LYS A 110 24.03 -22.10 3.06
CA LYS A 110 23.91 -20.68 3.39
C LYS A 110 22.53 -20.10 3.03
N GLY A 111 21.86 -20.56 1.97
CA GLY A 111 20.52 -20.12 1.63
C GLY A 111 19.47 -20.52 2.66
N ALA A 112 19.62 -21.71 3.27
CA ALA A 112 18.78 -22.09 4.42
C ALA A 112 18.98 -21.15 5.62
N LYS A 113 20.24 -20.77 5.92
CA LYS A 113 20.56 -19.80 6.98
C LYS A 113 20.06 -18.39 6.65
N PHE A 114 20.13 -17.98 5.39
CA PHE A 114 19.64 -16.68 4.93
C PHE A 114 18.10 -16.61 5.00
N PHE A 115 17.42 -17.71 4.66
CA PHE A 115 15.98 -17.86 4.86
C PHE A 115 15.59 -17.67 6.34
N GLU A 116 16.34 -18.29 7.25
CA GLU A 116 16.16 -18.14 8.70
C GLU A 116 16.47 -16.71 9.17
N PHE A 117 17.56 -16.10 8.71
CA PHE A 117 17.92 -14.72 9.02
C PHE A 117 16.77 -13.75 8.70
N ILE A 118 16.19 -13.81 7.50
CA ILE A 118 15.09 -12.92 7.12
C ILE A 118 13.87 -13.14 8.03
N GLY A 119 13.45 -14.38 8.21
CA GLY A 119 12.21 -14.73 8.89
C GLY A 119 12.26 -14.64 10.42
N ALA A 120 13.38 -15.00 11.02
CA ALA A 120 13.55 -15.16 12.46
C ALA A 120 14.36 -14.03 13.12
N GLU A 121 15.14 -13.27 12.36
CA GLU A 121 15.97 -12.18 12.91
C GLU A 121 15.59 -10.81 12.36
N LEU A 122 15.68 -10.62 11.04
CA LEU A 122 15.51 -9.31 10.40
C LEU A 122 14.09 -8.78 10.56
N ILE A 123 13.07 -9.55 10.19
CA ILE A 123 11.67 -9.13 10.34
C ILE A 123 11.38 -8.79 11.81
N PRO A 124 11.58 -9.70 12.79
CA PRO A 124 11.33 -9.39 14.20
C PRO A 124 12.06 -8.14 14.72
N TYR A 125 13.28 -7.88 14.26
CA TYR A 125 14.01 -6.66 14.59
C TYR A 125 13.29 -5.40 14.09
N ILE A 126 12.84 -5.39 12.83
CA ILE A 126 12.10 -4.27 12.23
C ILE A 126 10.76 -4.06 12.96
N GLU A 127 10.03 -5.14 13.24
CA GLU A 127 8.72 -5.04 13.92
C GLU A 127 8.83 -4.56 15.37
N LYS A 128 9.94 -4.86 16.05
CA LYS A 128 10.22 -4.36 17.40
C LYS A 128 10.60 -2.89 17.40
N LYS A 129 11.31 -2.43 16.37
CA LYS A 129 11.89 -1.09 16.31
C LYS A 129 10.93 -0.04 15.71
N TYR A 130 10.04 -0.44 14.82
CA TYR A 130 9.17 0.47 14.07
C TYR A 130 7.69 0.08 14.16
N PRO A 131 6.75 1.05 14.06
CA PRO A 131 5.33 0.78 14.00
C PRO A 131 4.95 0.17 12.64
N VAL A 132 5.02 -1.15 12.54
CA VAL A 132 4.71 -1.88 11.31
C VAL A 132 3.24 -2.29 11.21
N ALA A 133 2.72 -2.28 9.99
CA ALA A 133 1.46 -2.92 9.62
C ALA A 133 1.72 -4.40 9.27
N PRO A 134 0.73 -5.30 9.38
CA PRO A 134 0.92 -6.74 9.14
C PRO A 134 1.02 -7.11 7.65
N PHE A 135 1.29 -6.14 6.77
CA PHE A 135 1.45 -6.36 5.34
C PHE A 135 2.91 -6.23 4.96
N ARG A 136 3.51 -7.37 4.58
CA ARG A 136 4.93 -7.50 4.27
C ARG A 136 5.10 -7.88 2.81
N ILE A 137 5.97 -7.16 2.10
CA ILE A 137 6.35 -7.45 0.72
C ILE A 137 7.82 -7.88 0.72
N ILE A 138 8.15 -8.85 -0.12
CA ILE A 138 9.53 -9.16 -0.50
C ILE A 138 9.71 -8.96 -2.01
N ALA A 139 10.82 -8.34 -2.40
CA ALA A 139 11.22 -8.19 -3.79
C ALA A 139 12.67 -8.59 -3.98
N GLY A 140 12.98 -9.07 -5.19
CA GLY A 140 14.32 -9.44 -5.60
C GLY A 140 14.40 -9.48 -7.11
N HIS A 141 15.59 -9.73 -7.62
CA HIS A 141 15.85 -9.78 -9.06
C HIS A 141 16.76 -10.97 -9.38
N ASP A 142 16.47 -11.67 -10.46
CA ASP A 142 17.30 -12.77 -10.95
C ASP A 142 17.45 -13.90 -9.91
N THR A 143 18.65 -14.29 -9.48
CA THR A 143 18.83 -15.38 -8.50
C THR A 143 18.11 -15.11 -7.16
N THR A 144 18.06 -13.85 -6.70
CA THR A 144 17.35 -13.50 -5.46
C THR A 144 15.83 -13.48 -5.63
N ALA A 145 15.35 -13.20 -6.84
CA ALA A 145 13.94 -13.38 -7.19
C ALA A 145 13.56 -14.88 -7.22
N GLY A 146 14.46 -15.76 -7.65
CA GLY A 146 14.31 -17.20 -7.44
C GLY A 146 14.20 -17.55 -5.95
N PHE A 147 15.14 -17.04 -5.16
CA PHE A 147 15.21 -17.34 -3.72
C PHE A 147 13.99 -16.87 -2.92
N LEU A 148 13.48 -15.64 -3.15
CA LEU A 148 12.33 -15.13 -2.37
C LEU A 148 11.07 -16.00 -2.48
N ASN A 149 10.96 -16.79 -3.55
CA ASN A 149 9.82 -17.69 -3.74
C ASN A 149 9.78 -18.83 -2.71
N PHE A 150 10.91 -19.18 -2.08
CA PHE A 150 10.92 -20.18 -1.02
C PHE A 150 10.05 -19.81 0.18
N PHE A 151 9.79 -18.51 0.42
CA PHE A 151 8.88 -18.09 1.49
C PHE A 151 7.42 -18.48 1.21
N LEU A 152 7.03 -18.75 -0.04
CA LEU A 152 5.70 -19.30 -0.40
C LEU A 152 5.58 -20.80 -0.10
N TYR A 153 6.70 -21.53 0.08
CA TYR A 153 6.63 -22.97 0.30
C TYR A 153 6.08 -23.33 1.69
N LYS A 154 6.11 -22.39 2.63
CA LYS A 154 5.55 -22.56 3.97
C LYS A 154 4.02 -22.52 3.92
N ASP A 155 3.37 -23.32 4.74
CA ASP A 155 1.89 -23.38 4.80
C ASP A 155 1.27 -22.06 5.27
N ASN A 156 2.02 -21.30 6.07
CA ASN A 156 1.69 -19.94 6.48
C ASN A 156 2.84 -19.01 6.04
N PRO A 157 2.80 -18.48 4.81
CA PRO A 157 3.82 -17.56 4.34
C PRO A 157 3.86 -16.29 5.20
N ILE A 158 5.06 -15.83 5.53
CA ILE A 158 5.28 -14.64 6.36
C ILE A 158 5.12 -13.33 5.58
N PHE A 159 5.17 -13.40 4.25
CA PHE A 159 4.96 -12.29 3.32
C PHE A 159 3.57 -12.37 2.69
N ASN A 160 3.01 -11.21 2.39
CA ASN A 160 1.74 -11.04 1.70
C ASN A 160 1.94 -10.69 0.23
N GLY A 161 3.07 -10.07 -0.10
CA GLY A 161 3.41 -9.62 -1.44
C GLY A 161 4.76 -10.15 -1.92
N TYR A 162 4.81 -10.62 -3.17
CA TYR A 162 6.00 -11.18 -3.81
C TYR A 162 6.24 -10.47 -5.14
N ILE A 163 7.35 -9.75 -5.26
CA ILE A 163 7.74 -9.06 -6.50
C ILE A 163 8.98 -9.77 -7.06
N SER A 164 8.73 -10.68 -8.00
CA SER A 164 9.70 -11.61 -8.55
C SER A 164 10.17 -11.15 -9.94
N LEU A 165 11.28 -10.40 -9.97
CA LEU A 165 11.78 -9.76 -11.20
C LEU A 165 12.76 -10.68 -11.93
N SER A 166 12.40 -11.17 -13.11
CA SER A 166 13.20 -12.11 -13.92
C SER A 166 13.82 -13.28 -13.11
N PRO A 167 13.01 -14.06 -12.37
CA PRO A 167 13.57 -15.05 -11.44
C PRO A 167 14.31 -16.21 -12.12
N GLU A 168 15.48 -16.55 -11.59
CA GLU A 168 16.11 -17.85 -11.84
C GLU A 168 15.46 -18.91 -10.94
N LEU A 169 14.58 -19.74 -11.51
CA LEU A 169 13.79 -20.70 -10.75
C LEU A 169 14.62 -21.92 -10.33
N ALA A 170 14.50 -22.31 -9.06
CA ALA A 170 15.03 -23.57 -8.55
C ALA A 170 14.25 -24.77 -9.12
N PRO A 171 14.79 -26.01 -9.07
CA PRO A 171 14.10 -27.20 -9.55
C PRO A 171 12.67 -27.34 -8.98
N GLU A 172 11.73 -27.71 -9.85
CA GLU A 172 10.29 -27.89 -9.57
C GLU A 172 9.53 -26.64 -9.11
N MET A 173 10.18 -25.47 -9.06
CA MET A 173 9.54 -24.25 -8.57
C MET A 173 8.39 -23.80 -9.47
N GLU A 174 8.47 -24.04 -10.78
CA GLU A 174 7.38 -23.77 -11.72
C GLU A 174 6.10 -24.59 -11.46
N ASN A 175 6.21 -25.71 -10.73
CA ASN A 175 5.09 -26.57 -10.36
C ASN A 175 4.62 -26.30 -8.92
N ARG A 176 5.57 -26.12 -7.99
CA ARG A 176 5.27 -25.93 -6.56
C ARG A 176 4.65 -24.59 -6.22
N ILE A 177 5.07 -23.51 -6.89
CA ILE A 177 4.45 -22.19 -6.67
C ILE A 177 2.94 -22.27 -6.98
N PRO A 178 2.49 -22.70 -8.18
CA PRO A 178 1.06 -22.88 -8.47
C PRO A 178 0.31 -23.76 -7.47
N GLU A 179 0.93 -24.85 -7.01
CA GLU A 179 0.34 -25.72 -5.97
C GLU A 179 0.10 -24.96 -4.66
N LYS A 180 1.10 -24.19 -4.19
CA LYS A 180 0.98 -23.37 -2.98
C LYS A 180 -0.04 -22.24 -3.16
N LEU A 181 -0.05 -21.59 -4.32
CA LEU A 181 -1.01 -20.55 -4.65
C LEU A 181 -2.46 -21.09 -4.78
N SER A 182 -2.64 -22.35 -5.15
CA SER A 182 -3.96 -23.01 -5.17
C SER A 182 -4.50 -23.24 -3.75
N ASN A 183 -3.62 -23.44 -2.77
CA ASN A 183 -3.96 -23.80 -1.40
C ASN A 183 -3.87 -22.62 -0.41
N LEU A 184 -3.91 -21.38 -0.90
CA LEU A 184 -3.80 -20.19 -0.04
C LEU A 184 -4.94 -20.11 0.97
N LYS A 185 -4.58 -19.80 2.21
CA LYS A 185 -5.49 -19.56 3.34
C LYS A 185 -5.66 -18.07 3.66
N GLN A 186 -4.83 -17.23 3.06
CA GLN A 186 -4.82 -15.78 3.25
C GLN A 186 -4.54 -15.09 1.90
N PRO A 187 -4.95 -13.82 1.72
CA PRO A 187 -4.65 -13.08 0.52
C PRO A 187 -3.13 -13.01 0.25
N ILE A 188 -2.72 -13.36 -0.97
CA ILE A 188 -1.35 -13.22 -1.48
C ILE A 188 -1.38 -12.42 -2.77
N PHE A 189 -0.48 -11.46 -2.86
CA PHE A 189 -0.19 -10.67 -4.03
C PHE A 189 1.11 -11.18 -4.66
N TYR A 190 1.05 -11.56 -5.92
CA TYR A 190 2.19 -12.10 -6.64
C TYR A 190 2.36 -11.37 -7.97
N TYR A 191 3.51 -10.74 -8.12
CA TYR A 191 3.94 -10.09 -9.35
C TYR A 191 5.18 -10.79 -9.88
N GLN A 192 5.16 -11.11 -11.17
CA GLN A 192 6.34 -11.60 -11.88
C GLN A 192 6.51 -10.85 -13.18
N SER A 193 7.77 -10.69 -13.60
CA SER A 193 8.05 -10.08 -14.89
C SER A 193 9.32 -10.61 -15.52
N ASN A 194 9.44 -10.40 -16.82
CA ASN A 194 10.66 -10.55 -17.60
C ASN A 194 10.71 -9.50 -18.73
N GLY A 195 11.85 -9.40 -19.43
CA GLY A 195 11.97 -8.63 -20.67
C GLY A 195 12.14 -9.53 -21.89
N ASP A 196 11.86 -9.03 -23.09
CA ASP A 196 12.14 -9.76 -24.35
C ASP A 196 13.65 -9.93 -24.60
N GLY A 197 14.47 -8.99 -24.13
CA GLY A 197 15.94 -9.00 -24.21
C GLY A 197 16.62 -9.74 -23.05
N ASP A 198 15.90 -10.64 -22.39
CA ASP A 198 16.34 -11.42 -21.24
C ASP A 198 17.02 -12.74 -21.67
N ILE A 199 17.56 -13.48 -20.70
CA ILE A 199 18.21 -14.77 -20.93
C ILE A 199 17.15 -15.81 -21.30
N LYS A 200 17.27 -16.43 -22.48
CA LYS A 200 16.27 -17.38 -23.02
C LYS A 200 15.84 -18.47 -22.03
N LYS A 201 16.80 -19.11 -21.36
CA LYS A 201 16.51 -20.16 -20.37
C LYS A 201 15.64 -19.64 -19.22
N ILE A 202 15.91 -18.43 -18.74
CA ILE A 202 15.13 -17.78 -17.68
C ILE A 202 13.72 -17.46 -18.21
N GLN A 203 13.61 -16.89 -19.42
CA GLN A 203 12.31 -16.59 -20.05
C GLN A 203 11.43 -17.84 -20.19
N GLU A 204 12.00 -18.97 -20.63
CA GLU A 204 11.26 -20.22 -20.80
C GLU A 204 10.69 -20.73 -19.47
N SER A 205 11.50 -20.72 -18.40
CA SER A 205 11.07 -21.12 -17.05
C SER A 205 10.01 -20.17 -16.48
N ILE A 206 10.19 -18.86 -16.64
CA ILE A 206 9.23 -17.82 -16.23
C ILE A 206 7.90 -18.00 -16.95
N LYS A 207 7.94 -18.23 -18.27
CA LYS A 207 6.74 -18.46 -19.08
C LYS A 207 6.00 -19.71 -18.64
N LYS A 208 6.70 -20.81 -18.37
CA LYS A 208 6.10 -22.04 -17.85
C LYS A 208 5.44 -21.82 -16.49
N LEU A 209 6.10 -21.07 -15.59
CA LEU A 209 5.52 -20.69 -14.30
C LEU A 209 4.25 -19.83 -14.49
N ASP A 210 4.25 -18.84 -15.39
CA ASP A 210 3.07 -18.03 -15.71
C ASP A 210 1.91 -18.88 -16.26
N GLU A 211 2.19 -19.77 -17.21
CA GLU A 211 1.21 -20.70 -17.76
C GLU A 211 0.58 -21.56 -16.66
N ASN A 212 1.37 -22.04 -15.70
CA ASN A 212 0.86 -22.82 -14.57
C ASN A 212 0.08 -21.98 -13.54
N ILE A 213 0.53 -20.76 -13.20
CA ILE A 213 -0.19 -19.89 -12.25
C ILE A 213 -1.55 -19.47 -12.84
N LYS A 214 -1.66 -19.25 -14.16
CA LYS A 214 -2.94 -18.92 -14.82
C LYS A 214 -4.01 -19.99 -14.66
N LEU A 215 -3.63 -21.24 -14.38
CA LEU A 215 -4.57 -22.34 -14.10
C LEU A 215 -5.06 -22.36 -12.65
N VAL A 216 -4.45 -21.55 -11.76
CA VAL A 216 -4.83 -21.48 -10.35
C VAL A 216 -6.13 -20.70 -10.18
N ILE A 217 -7.15 -21.37 -9.65
CA ILE A 217 -8.42 -20.75 -9.29
C ILE A 217 -8.49 -20.62 -7.78
N ASN A 218 -8.02 -19.49 -7.25
CA ASN A 218 -8.13 -19.15 -5.84
C ASN A 218 -8.42 -17.65 -5.66
N PRO A 219 -9.55 -17.25 -5.06
CA PRO A 219 -9.90 -15.83 -4.87
C PRO A 219 -8.97 -15.08 -3.91
N ALA A 220 -8.15 -15.78 -3.14
CA ALA A 220 -7.11 -15.19 -2.30
C ALA A 220 -5.84 -14.84 -3.10
N LEU A 221 -5.73 -15.25 -4.37
CA LEU A 221 -4.60 -14.92 -5.23
C LEU A 221 -4.88 -13.63 -6.03
N ASN A 222 -4.02 -12.63 -5.85
CA ASN A 222 -3.90 -11.50 -6.77
C ASN A 222 -2.61 -11.69 -7.59
N TYR A 223 -2.74 -12.17 -8.82
CA TYR A 223 -1.62 -12.48 -9.70
C TYR A 223 -1.55 -11.52 -10.89
N LYS A 224 -0.33 -11.11 -11.25
CA LYS A 224 -0.03 -10.41 -12.50
C LYS A 224 1.32 -10.85 -13.04
N PHE A 225 1.39 -10.99 -14.36
CA PHE A 225 2.61 -11.19 -15.11
C PHE A 225 2.74 -10.14 -16.21
N ASP A 226 3.91 -9.51 -16.31
CA ASP A 226 4.27 -8.60 -17.40
C ASP A 226 5.52 -9.10 -18.13
N ASN A 227 5.45 -9.17 -19.46
CA ASN A 227 6.62 -9.34 -20.33
C ASN A 227 6.88 -8.02 -21.07
N PHE A 228 8.02 -7.39 -20.82
CA PHE A 228 8.34 -6.06 -21.33
C PHE A 228 9.09 -6.13 -22.66
N LYS A 229 8.49 -5.53 -23.70
CA LYS A 229 9.15 -5.34 -24.99
C LYS A 229 10.36 -4.43 -24.87
N ASP A 230 11.41 -4.75 -25.61
CA ASP A 230 12.67 -3.98 -25.68
C ASP A 230 13.38 -3.76 -24.33
N ALA A 231 12.93 -4.44 -23.27
CA ALA A 231 13.60 -4.46 -21.98
C ALA A 231 14.65 -5.57 -21.96
N SER A 232 15.84 -5.27 -21.42
CA SER A 232 16.85 -6.25 -21.10
C SER A 232 16.58 -6.89 -19.74
N HIS A 233 17.35 -7.93 -19.41
CA HIS A 233 17.39 -8.53 -18.07
C HIS A 233 17.45 -7.47 -16.95
N TYR A 234 18.22 -6.40 -17.12
CA TYR A 234 18.36 -5.36 -16.09
C TYR A 234 17.36 -4.20 -16.24
N SER A 235 17.06 -3.78 -17.47
CA SER A 235 16.20 -2.59 -17.65
C SER A 235 14.74 -2.86 -17.30
N LEU A 236 14.28 -4.12 -17.32
CA LEU A 236 12.93 -4.51 -16.92
C LEU A 236 12.58 -4.07 -15.49
N VAL A 237 13.58 -3.94 -14.60
CA VAL A 237 13.37 -3.61 -13.19
C VAL A 237 12.60 -2.30 -13.04
N LEU A 238 13.00 -1.25 -13.78
CA LEU A 238 12.35 0.06 -13.69
C LEU A 238 10.94 0.09 -14.29
N TYR A 239 10.62 -0.80 -15.22
CA TYR A 239 9.24 -0.98 -15.70
C TYR A 239 8.38 -1.76 -14.70
N SER A 240 9.00 -2.73 -14.04
CA SER A 240 8.32 -3.68 -13.15
C SER A 240 7.86 -3.06 -11.85
N ILE A 241 8.71 -2.24 -11.22
CA ILE A 241 8.44 -1.62 -9.91
C ILE A 241 7.07 -0.93 -9.84
N PRO A 242 6.77 0.07 -10.71
CA PRO A 242 5.46 0.72 -10.65
C PRO A 242 4.33 -0.27 -10.93
N ASN A 243 4.48 -1.16 -11.91
CA ASN A 243 3.44 -2.14 -12.25
C ASN A 243 3.08 -3.07 -11.08
N ALA A 244 4.08 -3.54 -10.33
CA ALA A 244 3.89 -4.38 -9.15
C ALA A 244 3.23 -3.61 -8.01
N LEU A 245 3.73 -2.41 -7.69
CA LEU A 245 3.19 -1.57 -6.61
C LEU A 245 1.74 -1.17 -6.88
N TYR A 246 1.42 -0.74 -8.11
CA TYR A 246 0.07 -0.34 -8.47
C TYR A 246 -0.91 -1.50 -8.64
N GLN A 247 -0.42 -2.73 -8.86
CA GLN A 247 -1.24 -3.95 -8.73
C GLN A 247 -1.58 -4.20 -7.25
N PHE A 248 -0.58 -4.17 -6.37
CA PHE A 248 -0.76 -4.55 -4.96
C PHE A 248 -1.63 -3.54 -4.22
N PHE A 249 -1.47 -2.27 -4.55
CA PHE A 249 -2.14 -1.14 -3.90
C PHE A 249 -3.26 -0.54 -4.76
N ASP A 250 -3.85 -1.29 -5.70
CA ASP A 250 -4.90 -0.75 -6.58
C ASP A 250 -6.07 -0.15 -5.80
N ALA A 251 -6.51 -0.84 -4.74
CA ALA A 251 -7.58 -0.37 -3.86
C ALA A 251 -7.22 0.89 -3.06
N TYR A 252 -5.93 1.22 -2.91
CA TYR A 252 -5.46 2.36 -2.12
C TYR A 252 -5.67 3.69 -2.83
N LYS A 253 -5.65 3.68 -4.17
CA LYS A 253 -5.84 4.87 -5.01
C LYS A 253 -7.16 5.59 -4.67
N PRO A 254 -7.16 6.94 -4.63
CA PRO A 254 -8.39 7.71 -4.55
C PRO A 254 -9.37 7.33 -5.66
N ILE A 255 -10.65 7.59 -5.44
CA ILE A 255 -11.66 7.39 -6.48
C ILE A 255 -11.37 8.35 -7.64
N SER A 256 -10.90 7.78 -8.75
CA SER A 256 -10.62 8.54 -9.96
C SER A 256 -11.89 8.93 -10.71
N SER A 257 -11.80 9.92 -11.61
CA SER A 257 -12.92 10.29 -12.50
C SER A 257 -13.41 9.12 -13.35
N THR A 258 -12.51 8.23 -13.79
CA THR A 258 -12.83 7.02 -14.54
C THR A 258 -13.56 6.01 -13.66
N GLU A 259 -13.03 5.71 -12.47
CA GLU A 259 -13.68 4.83 -11.50
C GLU A 259 -15.09 5.34 -11.13
N TYR A 260 -15.21 6.63 -10.87
CA TYR A 260 -16.50 7.28 -10.62
C TYR A 260 -17.46 7.07 -11.79
N SER A 261 -17.05 7.41 -13.01
CA SER A 261 -17.94 7.39 -14.18
C SER A 261 -18.36 5.98 -14.58
N GLU A 262 -17.46 5.02 -14.51
CA GLU A 262 -17.68 3.65 -15.00
C GLU A 262 -18.25 2.72 -13.94
N LYS A 263 -17.94 2.92 -12.66
CA LYS A 263 -18.31 1.97 -11.59
C LYS A 263 -19.30 2.52 -10.57
N ILE A 264 -19.27 3.83 -10.29
CA ILE A 264 -20.05 4.41 -9.19
C ILE A 264 -21.29 5.13 -9.70
N ALA A 265 -21.13 6.04 -10.66
CA ALA A 265 -22.21 6.87 -11.17
C ALA A 265 -23.31 6.07 -11.89
N VAL A 266 -23.00 4.86 -12.35
CA VAL A 266 -23.91 3.93 -13.02
C VAL A 266 -24.67 3.01 -12.07
N LEU A 267 -24.30 2.97 -10.79
CA LEU A 267 -25.03 2.19 -9.78
C LEU A 267 -26.45 2.73 -9.63
N GLN A 268 -27.39 1.83 -9.32
CA GLN A 268 -28.78 2.19 -9.00
C GLN A 268 -28.98 2.46 -7.50
N SER A 269 -28.12 1.91 -6.66
CA SER A 269 -28.12 2.05 -5.19
C SER A 269 -26.81 1.53 -4.61
N GLY A 270 -26.55 1.82 -3.33
CA GLY A 270 -25.41 1.26 -2.60
C GLY A 270 -24.11 2.01 -2.87
N TYR A 271 -24.18 3.31 -3.14
CA TYR A 271 -23.00 4.15 -3.37
C TYR A 271 -22.12 4.20 -2.12
N VAL A 272 -22.77 4.25 -0.95
CA VAL A 272 -22.08 4.22 0.34
C VAL A 272 -21.45 2.85 0.62
N ASP A 273 -22.10 1.77 0.20
CA ASP A 273 -21.57 0.41 0.32
C ASP A 273 -20.32 0.22 -0.56
N TYR A 274 -20.28 0.83 -1.75
CA TYR A 274 -19.08 0.85 -2.61
C TYR A 274 -17.87 1.44 -1.86
N LEU A 275 -18.06 2.62 -1.24
CA LEU A 275 -17.01 3.31 -0.50
C LEU A 275 -16.54 2.52 0.72
N THR A 276 -17.47 2.01 1.53
CA THR A 276 -17.11 1.22 2.71
C THR A 276 -16.40 -0.09 2.33
N ASN A 277 -16.81 -0.74 1.24
CA ASN A 277 -16.14 -1.94 0.73
C ASN A 277 -14.71 -1.64 0.26
N LYS A 278 -14.50 -0.54 -0.48
CA LYS A 278 -13.15 -0.10 -0.92
C LYS A 278 -12.20 0.03 0.27
N TYR A 279 -12.62 0.73 1.33
CA TYR A 279 -11.79 0.92 2.53
C TYR A 279 -11.71 -0.33 3.43
N ALA A 280 -12.71 -1.21 3.39
CA ALA A 280 -12.64 -2.50 4.06
C ALA A 280 -11.56 -3.42 3.44
N VAL A 281 -11.37 -3.37 2.13
CA VAL A 281 -10.26 -4.09 1.45
C VAL A 281 -8.90 -3.61 1.96
N LEU A 282 -8.71 -2.30 2.14
CA LEU A 282 -7.47 -1.76 2.69
C LEU A 282 -7.17 -2.28 4.09
N SER A 283 -8.19 -2.31 4.96
CA SER A 283 -8.00 -2.82 6.32
C SER A 283 -7.84 -4.34 6.39
N LYS A 284 -8.56 -5.10 5.55
CA LYS A 284 -8.56 -6.58 5.62
C LYS A 284 -7.39 -7.20 4.88
N SER A 285 -7.11 -6.74 3.66
CA SER A 285 -6.10 -7.34 2.78
C SER A 285 -4.72 -6.71 2.99
N LEU A 286 -4.66 -5.42 3.30
CA LEU A 286 -3.40 -4.67 3.44
C LEU A 286 -3.07 -4.29 4.88
N GLY A 287 -3.95 -4.58 5.85
CA GLY A 287 -3.76 -4.19 7.24
C GLY A 287 -3.70 -2.67 7.47
N LEU A 288 -4.12 -1.87 6.49
CA LEU A 288 -4.04 -0.42 6.50
C LEU A 288 -5.35 0.18 7.00
N LYS A 289 -5.28 0.89 8.12
CA LYS A 289 -6.40 1.64 8.69
C LYS A 289 -6.20 3.12 8.41
N ILE A 290 -6.75 3.59 7.29
CA ILE A 290 -6.74 5.00 6.92
C ILE A 290 -8.15 5.60 7.04
N PRO A 291 -8.29 6.85 7.50
CA PRO A 291 -9.54 7.58 7.38
C PRO A 291 -9.95 7.68 5.91
N ILE A 292 -11.26 7.66 5.66
CA ILE A 292 -11.79 7.84 4.31
C ILE A 292 -11.48 9.25 3.81
N ARG A 293 -10.82 9.36 2.65
CA ARG A 293 -10.44 10.65 2.06
C ARG A 293 -11.67 11.50 1.77
N VAL A 294 -11.58 12.80 2.03
CA VAL A 294 -12.65 13.77 1.75
C VAL A 294 -13.05 13.78 0.27
N ASN A 295 -12.10 13.58 -0.65
CA ASN A 295 -12.41 13.50 -2.08
C ASN A 295 -13.24 12.25 -2.43
N ASP A 296 -13.05 11.14 -1.72
CA ASP A 296 -13.83 9.93 -1.93
C ASP A 296 -15.26 10.11 -1.37
N PHE A 297 -15.44 10.84 -0.25
CA PHE A 297 -16.77 11.28 0.19
C PHE A 297 -17.48 12.09 -0.89
N LYS A 298 -16.82 13.11 -1.44
CA LYS A 298 -17.38 13.96 -2.51
C LYS A 298 -17.75 13.17 -3.76
N ALA A 299 -16.96 12.16 -4.13
CA ALA A 299 -17.28 11.30 -5.26
C ALA A 299 -18.58 10.51 -5.01
N ILE A 300 -18.79 10.00 -3.79
CA ILE A 300 -20.04 9.31 -3.43
C ILE A 300 -21.22 10.28 -3.33
N GLU A 301 -21.03 11.44 -2.69
CA GLU A 301 -22.04 12.50 -2.63
C GLU A 301 -22.52 12.88 -4.04
N ALA A 302 -21.60 13.10 -4.98
CA ALA A 302 -21.91 13.44 -6.36
C ALA A 302 -22.75 12.34 -7.05
N ALA A 303 -22.44 11.05 -6.81
CA ALA A 303 -23.22 9.94 -7.36
C ALA A 303 -24.63 9.88 -6.76
N ILE A 304 -24.76 10.10 -5.45
CA ILE A 304 -26.04 10.13 -4.73
C ILE A 304 -26.91 11.28 -5.27
N LEU A 305 -26.36 12.48 -5.40
CA LEU A 305 -27.07 13.65 -5.92
C LEU A 305 -27.50 13.46 -7.37
N LYS A 306 -26.60 12.97 -8.23
CA LYS A 306 -26.87 12.71 -9.66
C LYS A 306 -28.05 11.75 -9.84
N ASN A 307 -28.10 10.70 -9.03
CA ASN A 307 -29.13 9.66 -9.12
C ASN A 307 -30.33 9.91 -8.19
N LYS A 308 -30.36 11.06 -7.49
CA LYS A 308 -31.43 11.45 -6.55
C LYS A 308 -31.65 10.44 -5.42
N ALA A 309 -30.61 9.68 -5.05
CA ALA A 309 -30.66 8.68 -3.98
C ALA A 309 -30.47 9.32 -2.59
N TYR A 310 -31.11 10.47 -2.35
CA TYR A 310 -30.84 11.34 -1.20
C TYR A 310 -30.85 10.63 0.17
N PRO A 311 -31.70 9.63 0.45
CA PRO A 311 -31.64 8.90 1.72
C PRO A 311 -30.30 8.24 2.01
N GLU A 312 -29.46 7.96 1.01
CA GLU A 312 -28.10 7.43 1.23
C GLU A 312 -27.14 8.46 1.87
N LEU A 313 -27.46 9.77 1.83
CA LEU A 313 -26.66 10.80 2.50
C LEU A 313 -26.67 10.62 4.04
N ASP A 314 -27.72 10.01 4.62
CA ASP A 314 -27.75 9.64 6.04
C ASP A 314 -26.66 8.63 6.39
N LYS A 315 -26.53 7.57 5.57
CA LYS A 315 -25.45 6.58 5.72
C LYS A 315 -24.07 7.20 5.49
N LEU A 316 -23.96 8.11 4.52
CA LEU A 316 -22.71 8.82 4.26
C LEU A 316 -22.32 9.70 5.47
N ALA A 317 -23.30 10.34 6.11
CA ALA A 317 -23.11 11.11 7.34
C ALA A 317 -22.66 10.24 8.53
N GLU A 318 -23.21 9.03 8.69
CA GLU A 318 -22.76 8.09 9.73
C GLU A 318 -21.27 7.75 9.57
N ILE A 319 -20.85 7.51 8.33
CA ILE A 319 -19.45 7.21 8.01
C ILE A 319 -18.56 8.44 8.19
N ALA A 320 -19.04 9.63 7.81
CA ALA A 320 -18.37 10.90 8.06
C ALA A 320 -18.13 11.10 9.56
N ASN A 321 -19.15 10.89 10.39
CA ASN A 321 -19.03 11.04 11.85
C ASN A 321 -18.05 10.02 12.45
N LYS A 322 -17.96 8.81 11.90
CA LYS A 322 -16.98 7.81 12.34
C LYS A 322 -15.54 8.19 11.98
N ASN A 323 -15.31 8.77 10.81
CA ASN A 323 -13.97 9.10 10.31
C ASN A 323 -13.49 10.48 10.79
N TYR A 324 -14.42 11.43 10.94
CA TYR A 324 -14.18 12.83 11.26
C TYR A 324 -15.18 13.35 12.32
N PRO A 325 -15.21 12.79 13.53
CA PRO A 325 -16.23 13.09 14.55
C PRO A 325 -16.27 14.53 15.06
N LYS A 326 -15.22 15.32 14.78
CA LYS A 326 -15.12 16.73 15.19
C LYS A 326 -15.40 17.71 14.06
N SER A 327 -15.49 17.21 12.82
CA SER A 327 -15.67 18.06 11.65
C SER A 327 -17.13 18.25 11.30
N MET A 328 -17.40 19.28 10.52
CA MET A 328 -18.75 19.59 10.02
C MET A 328 -19.29 18.63 8.96
N LEU A 329 -18.49 17.66 8.49
CA LEU A 329 -18.83 16.82 7.34
C LEU A 329 -20.16 16.08 7.54
N ALA A 330 -20.36 15.43 8.69
CA ALA A 330 -21.59 14.67 8.94
C ALA A 330 -22.85 15.56 8.98
N ASP A 331 -22.78 16.72 9.63
CA ASP A 331 -23.90 17.66 9.66
C ASP A 331 -24.16 18.30 8.28
N TYR A 332 -23.11 18.51 7.49
CA TYR A 332 -23.25 18.96 6.11
C TYR A 332 -23.98 17.92 5.24
N GLU A 333 -23.60 16.65 5.28
CA GLU A 333 -24.28 15.57 4.54
C GLU A 333 -25.77 15.45 4.92
N LEU A 334 -26.09 15.55 6.22
CA LEU A 334 -27.49 15.55 6.70
C LEU A 334 -28.25 16.81 6.29
N GLY A 335 -27.60 17.97 6.32
CA GLY A 335 -28.18 19.23 5.86
C GLY A 335 -28.55 19.17 4.38
N LEU A 336 -27.63 18.65 3.57
CA LEU A 336 -27.82 18.44 2.14
C LEU A 336 -28.95 17.44 1.85
N MET A 337 -29.03 16.36 2.62
CA MET A 337 -30.13 15.39 2.52
C MET A 337 -31.48 16.07 2.70
N TYR A 338 -31.67 16.80 3.81
CA TYR A 338 -32.94 17.47 4.09
C TYR A 338 -33.24 18.57 3.07
N GLU A 339 -32.23 19.30 2.61
CA GLU A 339 -32.36 20.30 1.54
C GLU A 339 -32.93 19.64 0.27
N LYS A 340 -32.33 18.54 -0.21
CA LYS A 340 -32.77 17.85 -1.43
C LYS A 340 -34.11 17.12 -1.29
N MET A 341 -34.48 16.76 -0.07
CA MET A 341 -35.80 16.17 0.25
C MET A 341 -36.89 17.21 0.52
N GLY A 342 -36.57 18.51 0.46
CA GLY A 342 -37.55 19.59 0.63
C GLY A 342 -37.97 19.86 2.08
N ASP A 343 -37.09 19.58 3.06
CA ASP A 343 -37.28 19.91 4.49
C ASP A 343 -36.31 21.02 4.91
N PRO A 344 -36.55 22.29 4.50
CA PRO A 344 -35.64 23.41 4.76
C PRO A 344 -35.45 23.66 6.26
N LYS A 345 -36.45 23.37 7.08
CA LYS A 345 -36.37 23.53 8.54
C LYS A 345 -35.33 22.58 9.15
N LYS A 346 -35.33 21.29 8.77
CA LYS A 346 -34.32 20.34 9.25
C LYS A 346 -32.96 20.61 8.62
N ALA A 347 -32.91 21.00 7.35
CA ALA A 347 -31.67 21.38 6.66
C ALA A 347 -30.97 22.53 7.38
N ALA A 348 -31.69 23.62 7.67
CA ALA A 348 -31.18 24.76 8.43
C ALA A 348 -30.59 24.33 9.77
N LYS A 349 -31.31 23.52 10.56
CA LYS A 349 -30.82 23.04 11.86
C LYS A 349 -29.47 22.31 11.74
N ARG A 350 -29.30 21.50 10.70
CA ARG A 350 -28.05 20.76 10.45
C ARG A 350 -26.92 21.68 10.02
N TYR A 351 -27.15 22.58 9.07
CA TYR A 351 -26.15 23.57 8.65
C TYR A 351 -25.71 24.48 9.81
N GLN A 352 -26.63 24.92 10.66
CA GLN A 352 -26.31 25.68 11.88
C GLN A 352 -25.47 24.87 12.87
N SER A 353 -25.78 23.58 13.05
CA SER A 353 -25.02 22.71 13.96
C SER A 353 -23.59 22.52 13.43
N GLY A 354 -23.47 22.24 12.14
CA GLY A 354 -22.17 22.05 11.49
C GLY A 354 -21.30 23.30 11.45
N SER A 355 -21.86 24.52 11.42
CA SER A 355 -21.05 25.76 11.47
C SER A 355 -20.29 25.95 12.78
N GLN A 356 -20.65 25.20 13.83
CA GLN A 356 -19.95 25.20 15.11
C GLN A 356 -18.81 24.17 15.18
N LEU A 357 -18.66 23.32 14.17
CA LEU A 357 -17.67 22.23 14.11
C LEU A 357 -16.42 22.63 13.31
N GLU A 358 -15.42 21.75 13.29
CA GLU A 358 -14.16 21.98 12.56
C GLU A 358 -14.38 21.95 11.03
N GLU A 359 -13.73 22.88 10.32
CA GLU A 359 -13.72 22.94 8.85
C GLU A 359 -12.99 21.73 8.25
N ILE A 360 -13.39 21.31 7.06
CA ILE A 360 -12.82 20.11 6.42
C ILE A 360 -12.96 20.16 4.90
N GLY A 361 -11.84 19.90 4.19
CA GLY A 361 -11.79 20.05 2.73
C GLY A 361 -12.18 21.47 2.33
N ASP A 362 -13.20 21.60 1.49
CA ASP A 362 -13.73 22.89 1.05
C ASP A 362 -14.92 23.37 1.92
N LEU A 363 -15.32 22.57 2.93
CA LEU A 363 -16.43 22.93 3.80
C LEU A 363 -15.94 23.92 4.86
N THR A 364 -16.47 25.14 4.79
CA THR A 364 -16.14 26.24 5.71
C THR A 364 -17.33 26.63 6.57
N LYS A 365 -17.07 27.27 7.71
CA LYS A 365 -18.12 27.79 8.59
C LYS A 365 -18.98 28.83 7.88
N ASN A 366 -18.38 29.67 7.04
CA ASN A 366 -19.11 30.66 6.25
C ASN A 366 -20.08 30.00 5.28
N MET A 367 -19.62 29.01 4.51
CA MET A 367 -20.48 28.27 3.59
C MET A 367 -21.63 27.55 4.33
N MET A 368 -21.38 27.00 5.51
CA MET A 368 -22.44 26.40 6.34
C MET A 368 -23.47 27.45 6.80
N MET A 369 -23.03 28.66 7.17
CA MET A 369 -23.93 29.75 7.55
C MET A 369 -24.74 30.29 6.38
N GLU A 370 -24.14 30.44 5.19
CA GLU A 370 -24.85 30.83 3.96
C GLU A 370 -25.95 29.81 3.64
N LYS A 371 -25.62 28.51 3.68
CA LYS A 371 -26.62 27.44 3.50
C LYS A 371 -27.71 27.47 4.55
N TYR A 372 -27.38 27.79 5.81
CA TYR A 372 -28.37 27.97 6.87
C TYR A 372 -29.35 29.11 6.54
N ASP A 373 -28.83 30.30 6.18
CA ASP A 373 -29.64 31.47 5.89
C ASP A 373 -30.56 31.23 4.67
N ASP A 374 -30.05 30.57 3.63
CA ASP A 374 -30.83 30.14 2.48
C ASP A 374 -32.00 29.24 2.88
N MET A 375 -31.77 28.24 3.75
CA MET A 375 -32.81 27.34 4.23
C MET A 375 -33.83 28.03 5.14
N ILE A 376 -33.40 28.98 5.97
CA ILE A 376 -34.30 29.79 6.80
C ILE A 376 -35.20 30.66 5.92
N SER A 377 -34.67 31.26 4.85
CA SER A 377 -35.45 32.11 3.92
C SER A 377 -36.61 31.35 3.24
N GLN A 378 -36.45 30.03 3.07
CA GLN A 378 -37.43 29.13 2.47
C GLN A 378 -38.42 28.53 3.49
N THR A 379 -38.19 28.74 4.79
CA THR A 379 -39.07 28.22 5.83
C THR A 379 -40.29 29.13 5.99
N PRO A 380 -41.53 28.63 5.87
CA PRO A 380 -42.74 29.45 6.02
C PRO A 380 -42.74 30.16 7.38
N LYS A 381 -42.93 31.48 7.37
CA LYS A 381 -43.20 32.23 8.60
C LYS A 381 -44.54 31.77 9.15
N LYS A 382 -44.53 31.28 10.40
CA LYS A 382 -45.72 30.86 11.11
C LYS A 382 -46.67 32.03 11.39
#